data_AF-A0A9E5WH57-F1
#
_entry.id   AF-A0A9E5WH57-F1
#
_cell.length_a   1.000
_cell.length_b   1.000
_cell.length_c   1.000
_cell.angle_alpha   90.00
_cell.angle_beta   90.00
_cell.angle_gamma   90.00
#
_symmetry.space_group_name_H-M   'P 1'
#
loop_
_entity.id
_entity.type
_entity.pdbx_description
1 polymer ?
#
loop_
_entity_poly.entity_id
_entity_poly.type
_entity_poly.pdbx_seq_one_letter_code
_entity_poly.pdbx_strand_id
1 'polypeptide(L)' 'MTADTTGLTGWIELTTHIRSGVITGAAVDLVRASCKAILIPRTSTTGSADRMITDGASFKFIQTLR' A
#
# COMPACT_ATOMS: atom_id res chain seq x y z
N MET A 1 10.44 -7.14 -4.43
CA MET A 1 10.44 -6.58 -5.81
C MET A 1 10.46 -5.08 -5.67
N THR A 2 11.62 -4.47 -5.92
CA THR A 2 11.83 -3.02 -5.87
C THR A 2 11.53 -2.48 -7.27
N ALA A 3 10.62 -1.53 -7.39
CA ALA A 3 10.46 -0.77 -8.63
C ALA A 3 11.54 0.32 -8.63
N ASP A 4 12.49 0.22 -9.55
CA ASP A 4 13.62 1.14 -9.71
C ASP A 4 13.54 1.80 -11.09
N THR A 5 13.69 3.13 -11.14
CA THR A 5 13.64 3.97 -12.36
C THR A 5 15.01 4.40 -12.85
N THR A 6 16.09 3.96 -12.20
CA THR A 6 17.46 4.36 -12.56
C THR A 6 18.08 3.52 -13.69
N GLY A 7 17.33 2.56 -14.25
CA GLY A 7 17.66 1.84 -15.48
C GLY A 7 17.04 2.45 -16.74
N LEU A 8 17.22 1.78 -17.89
CA LEU A 8 16.61 2.08 -19.21
C LEU A 8 15.06 2.01 -19.24
N THR A 9 14.41 2.01 -18.07
CA THR A 9 12.98 1.81 -17.90
C THR A 9 12.23 3.12 -18.08
N GLY A 10 11.55 3.19 -19.22
CA GLY A 10 10.72 4.30 -19.64
C GLY A 10 9.62 4.66 -18.66
N TRP A 11 9.01 5.81 -18.95
CA TRP A 11 7.80 6.35 -18.36
C TRP A 11 6.96 5.32 -17.58
N ILE A 12 6.88 5.51 -16.25
CA ILE A 12 5.95 4.76 -15.42
C ILE A 12 4.60 5.47 -15.47
N GLU A 13 3.61 4.81 -16.06
CA GLU A 13 2.24 5.27 -16.02
C GLU A 13 1.58 4.86 -14.70
N LEU A 14 1.22 5.84 -13.87
CA LEU A 14 0.54 5.64 -12.59
C LEU A 14 -0.94 5.94 -12.76
N THR A 15 -1.77 4.91 -12.93
CA THR A 15 -3.23 5.05 -12.84
C THR A 15 -3.63 5.11 -11.37
N THR A 16 -3.44 6.26 -10.73
CA THR A 16 -3.84 6.49 -9.34
C THR A 16 -4.87 7.61 -9.26
N HIS A 17 -5.76 7.52 -8.27
CA HIS A 17 -6.43 8.73 -7.80
C HIS A 17 -5.36 9.59 -7.15
N ILE A 18 -4.84 10.59 -7.85
CA ILE A 18 -3.84 11.48 -7.26
C ILE A 18 -4.59 12.43 -6.31
N ARG A 19 -3.99 12.77 -5.16
CA ARG A 19 -4.58 13.79 -4.27
C ARG A 19 -4.70 15.11 -5.03
N SER A 20 -5.79 15.84 -4.78
CA SER A 20 -5.95 17.21 -5.27
C SER A 20 -4.73 18.05 -4.88
N GLY A 21 -4.12 18.74 -5.85
CA GLY A 21 -2.94 19.59 -5.66
C GLY A 21 -1.64 19.06 -6.28
N VAL A 22 -1.60 17.82 -6.78
CA VAL A 22 -0.48 17.35 -7.59
C VAL A 22 -0.71 17.75 -9.05
N ILE A 23 0.28 18.43 -9.63
CA ILE A 23 0.25 18.86 -11.02
C ILE A 23 1.09 17.93 -11.90
N THR A 24 0.75 17.86 -13.19
CA THR A 24 1.56 17.17 -14.18
C THR A 24 3.00 17.69 -14.16
N GLY A 25 3.99 16.79 -14.16
CA GLY A 25 5.41 17.16 -14.13
C GLY A 25 5.96 17.48 -12.75
N ALA A 26 5.17 17.32 -11.67
CA ALA A 26 5.70 17.37 -10.32
C ALA A 26 6.80 16.30 -10.12
N ALA A 27 7.97 16.74 -9.67
CA ALA A 27 9.02 15.80 -9.27
C ALA A 27 8.53 14.98 -8.08
N VAL A 28 8.67 13.66 -8.17
CA VAL A 28 8.29 12.72 -7.11
C VAL A 28 9.47 11.84 -6.78
N ASP A 29 9.74 11.69 -5.48
CA ASP A 29 10.75 10.76 -4.99
C ASP A 29 10.07 9.50 -4.47
N LEU A 30 10.54 8.34 -4.95
CA LEU A 30 10.06 7.05 -4.45
C LEU A 30 10.79 6.72 -3.15
N VAL A 31 10.22 7.12 -2.01
CA VAL A 31 10.87 6.93 -0.70
C VAL A 31 10.78 5.47 -0.23
N ARG A 32 9.57 4.89 -0.25
CA ARG A 32 9.30 3.49 0.09
C ARG A 32 7.90 3.05 -0.33
N ALA A 33 7.71 1.76 -0.57
CA ALA A 33 6.38 1.18 -0.77
C ALA A 33 5.54 1.35 0.51
N SER A 34 4.44 2.09 0.42
CA SER A 34 3.48 2.25 1.51
C SER A 34 2.09 2.56 0.96
N CYS A 35 1.04 2.22 1.71
CA CYS A 35 -0.33 2.62 1.41
C CYS A 35 -1.03 3.12 2.67
N LYS A 36 -1.95 4.07 2.51
CA LYS A 36 -2.90 4.45 3.56
C LYS A 36 -4.15 3.61 3.36
N ALA A 37 -4.64 2.97 4.42
CA ALA A 37 -5.80 2.08 4.36
C ALA A 37 -6.66 2.23 5.60
N ILE A 38 -7.92 1.82 5.48
CA ILE A 38 -8.84 1.62 6.61
C ILE A 38 -9.15 0.14 6.74
N LEU A 39 -9.24 -0.33 7.98
CA LEU A 39 -9.70 -1.69 8.27
C LEU A 39 -11.20 -1.79 7.99
N ILE A 40 -11.61 -2.86 7.31
CA ILE A 40 -13.03 -3.14 7.11
C ILE A 40 -13.59 -3.67 8.44
N PRO A 41 -14.56 -3.00 9.06
CA PRO A 41 -15.10 -3.42 10.35
C PRO A 41 -15.63 -4.86 10.29
N ARG A 42 -15.53 -5.57 11.42
CA ARG A 42 -16.05 -6.94 11.59
C ARG A 42 -15.46 -7.98 10.62
N THR A 43 -14.30 -7.72 10.05
CA THR A 43 -13.58 -8.68 9.19
C THR A 43 -12.37 -9.32 9.87
N SER A 44 -12.01 -8.86 11.07
CA SER A 44 -10.95 -9.45 11.86
C SER A 44 -11.34 -10.85 12.34
N THR A 45 -10.48 -11.82 12.06
CA THR A 45 -10.58 -13.19 12.56
C THR A 45 -9.51 -13.39 13.63
N THR A 46 -9.85 -14.18 14.65
CA THR A 46 -8.90 -14.52 15.72
C THR A 46 -8.06 -15.70 15.24
N GLY A 47 -6.74 -15.62 15.46
CA GLY A 47 -5.84 -16.74 15.21
C GLY A 47 -5.90 -17.80 16.32
N SER A 48 -5.27 -18.95 16.08
CA SER A 48 -5.00 -19.93 17.13
C SER A 48 -3.60 -19.70 17.69
N ALA A 49 -3.43 -19.90 19.00
CA ALA A 49 -2.13 -19.77 19.66
C ALA A 49 -1.59 -21.13 20.09
N ASP A 50 -0.37 -21.47 19.68
CA ASP A 50 0.39 -22.61 20.17
C ASP A 50 1.80 -22.16 20.57
N ARG A 51 2.26 -22.54 21.77
CA ARG A 51 3.61 -22.22 22.29
C ARG A 51 4.05 -20.76 22.05
N MET A 52 3.17 -19.81 22.34
CA MET A 52 3.36 -18.36 22.14
C MET A 52 3.40 -17.86 20.67
N ILE A 53 3.19 -18.73 19.68
CA ILE A 53 3.04 -18.34 18.28
C ILE A 53 1.54 -18.28 17.96
N THR A 54 1.06 -17.13 17.49
CA THR A 54 -0.31 -16.97 17.00
C THR A 54 -0.32 -17.00 15.49
N ASP A 55 -1.12 -17.90 14.91
CA ASP A 55 -1.27 -18.07 13.47
C ASP A 55 -2.76 -18.04 13.05
N GLY A 56 -3.03 -17.68 11.80
CA GLY A 56 -4.37 -17.66 11.21
C GLY A 56 -5.19 -16.40 11.48
N ALA A 57 -4.64 -15.42 12.19
CA ALA A 57 -5.30 -14.12 12.35
C ALA A 57 -5.31 -13.36 11.01
N SER A 58 -6.48 -12.92 10.56
CA SER A 58 -6.63 -12.16 9.32
C SER A 58 -7.61 -11.01 9.45
N PHE A 59 -7.49 -10.01 8.58
CA PHE A 59 -8.41 -8.88 8.47
C PHE A 59 -8.48 -8.42 7.01
N LYS A 60 -9.56 -7.73 6.65
CA LYS A 60 -9.67 -7.07 5.35
C LYS A 60 -9.45 -5.57 5.50
N PHE A 61 -8.82 -4.95 4.53
CA PHE A 61 -8.62 -3.51 4.46
C PHE A 61 -8.96 -2.98 3.08
N ILE A 62 -9.21 -1.68 2.98
CA ILE A 62 -9.34 -0.97 1.72
C ILE A 62 -8.41 0.24 1.71
N GLN A 63 -7.65 0.41 0.62
CA GLN A 63 -6.79 1.57 0.44
C GLN A 63 -7.62 2.86 0.36
N THR A 64 -7.11 3.93 0.94
CA THR A 64 -7.75 5.25 0.92
C THR A 64 -6.74 6.38 0.74
N LEU A 65 -7.22 7.49 0.18
CA LEU A 65 -6.49 8.74 0.01
C LEU A 65 -7.14 9.89 0.79
N ARG A 66 -8.04 9.57 1.71
CA ARG A 66 -8.46 10.50 2.76
C ARG A 66 -7.29 10.82 3.68
#